data_AF-A0AAI8SYE3-F1
#
_entry.id   AF-A0AAI8SYE3-F1
#
_cell.length_a   1.000
_cell.length_b   1.000
_cell.length_c   1.000
_cell.angle_alpha   90.00
_cell.angle_beta   90.00
_cell.angle_gamma   90.00
#
_symmetry.space_group_name_H-M   'P 1'
#
loop_
_entity.id
_entity.type
_entity.pdbx_description
1 polymer ?
#
loop_
_entity_poly.entity_id
_entity_poly.type
_entity_poly.pdbx_seq_one_letter_code
_entity_poly.pdbx_strand_id
1 'polypeptide(L)'
;MHAQPLRVLTLLVRHGTEKYPTAWQDLRAMFARQMPDVEHRMLVIDNSLPVGHGSDLDRGVELIGGSNEDWEFSAWDCGINHTGAKLHQYDLVHLATSAFAASAPDHLKSIDGGSLRSLLGLQGALGCIDSRREAFSIFGIRSQAWLRSSFILMNPRQLSSLGSLVSVGRDTPIFTGNPRQPFRDDAPISRAYQQSLLHWLTGDGAGEGVIWHSRFDLTPETLPFFESKARAILNELMLTNRLLANGYALVDMTWLAQKVRAGSTESENVIPDWRVQISSRARVRRTLIQKLRRWLSKHMPRQ
;
A
#
# COMPACT_ATOMS: atom_id res chain seq x y z
N MET A 1 8.88 -3.73 -35.14
CA MET A 1 9.34 -4.51 -33.97
C MET A 1 8.30 -4.35 -32.88
N HIS A 2 7.54 -5.40 -32.54
CA HIS A 2 6.65 -5.33 -31.38
C HIS A 2 7.53 -5.32 -30.12
N ALA A 3 7.49 -4.23 -29.36
CA ALA A 3 8.15 -4.19 -28.06
C ALA A 3 7.62 -5.36 -27.21
N GLN A 4 8.51 -6.06 -26.49
CA GLN A 4 8.09 -7.14 -25.61
C GLN A 4 7.02 -6.63 -24.61
N PRO A 5 6.00 -7.45 -24.29
CA PRO A 5 5.01 -7.07 -23.31
C PRO A 5 5.69 -6.85 -21.96
N LEU A 6 5.25 -5.80 -21.25
CA LEU A 6 5.69 -5.54 -19.89
C LEU A 6 5.24 -6.70 -19.00
N ARG A 7 6.11 -7.26 -18.17
CA ARG A 7 5.81 -8.39 -17.28
C ARG A 7 5.66 -7.90 -15.84
N VAL A 8 4.51 -8.20 -15.23
CA VAL A 8 4.19 -7.82 -13.84
C VAL A 8 3.86 -9.06 -13.03
N LEU A 9 4.54 -9.24 -11.91
CA LEU A 9 4.17 -10.22 -10.88
C LEU A 9 3.43 -9.52 -9.75
N THR A 10 2.19 -9.91 -9.46
CA THR A 10 1.51 -9.54 -8.23
C THR A 10 1.78 -10.57 -7.12
N LEU A 11 2.18 -10.09 -5.95
CA LEU A 11 2.14 -10.81 -4.68
C LEU A 11 0.91 -10.32 -3.89
N LEU A 12 -0.19 -11.07 -4.00
CA LEU A 12 -1.46 -10.70 -3.39
C LEU A 12 -1.65 -11.44 -2.07
N VAL A 13 -1.63 -10.72 -0.95
CA VAL A 13 -1.91 -11.30 0.37
C VAL A 13 -3.40 -11.26 0.67
N ARG A 14 -3.91 -12.36 1.22
CA ARG A 14 -5.25 -12.44 1.84
C ARG A 14 -5.18 -13.26 3.13
N HIS A 15 -6.26 -13.22 3.90
CA HIS A 15 -6.46 -14.09 5.06
C HIS A 15 -7.85 -14.72 4.93
N GLY A 16 -7.89 -15.87 4.25
CA GLY A 16 -9.12 -16.48 3.77
C GLY A 16 -9.85 -15.63 2.74
N THR A 17 -11.08 -16.04 2.43
CA THR A 17 -11.93 -15.41 1.40
C THR A 17 -13.22 -14.81 1.96
N GLU A 18 -13.49 -14.93 3.26
CA GLU A 18 -14.76 -14.49 3.87
C GLU A 18 -15.03 -13.00 3.64
N LYS A 19 -14.06 -12.13 3.95
CA LYS A 19 -14.21 -10.67 3.86
C LYS A 19 -14.11 -10.12 2.44
N TYR A 20 -13.25 -10.73 1.61
CA TYR A 20 -12.94 -10.27 0.26
C TYR A 20 -12.89 -11.46 -0.73
N PRO A 21 -14.05 -12.06 -1.05
CA PRO A 21 -14.12 -13.35 -1.75
C PRO A 21 -13.59 -13.31 -3.19
N THR A 22 -13.68 -12.15 -3.84
CA THR A 22 -13.34 -11.96 -5.26
C THR A 22 -12.04 -11.18 -5.47
N ALA A 23 -11.26 -10.90 -4.43
CA ALA A 23 -10.16 -9.93 -4.50
C ALA A 23 -9.14 -10.23 -5.61
N TRP A 24 -8.76 -11.50 -5.79
CA TRP A 24 -7.77 -11.85 -6.81
C TRP A 24 -8.38 -11.78 -8.22
N GLN A 25 -9.64 -12.19 -8.39
CA GLN A 25 -10.37 -12.08 -9.65
C GLN A 25 -10.54 -10.61 -10.05
N ASP A 26 -10.93 -9.76 -9.09
CA ASP A 26 -11.14 -8.34 -9.31
C ASP A 26 -9.85 -7.63 -9.69
N LEU A 27 -8.74 -7.95 -9.03
CA LEU A 27 -7.44 -7.40 -9.37
C LEU A 27 -6.96 -7.87 -10.75
N ARG A 28 -7.17 -9.14 -11.09
CA ARG A 28 -6.83 -9.67 -12.41
C ARG A 28 -7.68 -9.06 -13.53
N ALA A 29 -8.98 -8.89 -13.28
CA ALA A 29 -9.88 -8.19 -14.20
C ALA A 29 -9.50 -6.72 -14.38
N MET A 30 -9.00 -6.06 -13.33
CA MET A 30 -8.48 -4.69 -13.41
C MET A 30 -7.27 -4.62 -14.36
N PHE A 31 -6.28 -5.48 -14.19
CA PHE A 31 -5.11 -5.55 -15.09
C PHE A 31 -5.53 -5.83 -16.53
N ALA A 32 -6.36 -6.85 -16.77
CA ALA A 32 -6.83 -7.20 -18.11
C ALA A 32 -7.57 -6.03 -18.81
N ARG A 33 -8.37 -5.27 -18.06
CA ARG A 33 -9.15 -4.15 -18.60
C ARG A 33 -8.31 -2.90 -18.84
N GLN A 34 -7.44 -2.53 -17.90
CA GLN A 34 -6.71 -1.26 -17.92
C GLN A 34 -5.34 -1.37 -18.59
N MET A 35 -4.80 -2.59 -18.69
CA MET A 35 -3.42 -2.86 -19.10
C MET A 35 -3.36 -4.13 -19.97
N PRO A 36 -4.15 -4.21 -21.07
CA PRO A 36 -4.26 -5.45 -21.87
C PRO A 36 -2.95 -5.92 -22.48
N ASP A 37 -1.99 -5.00 -22.69
CA ASP A 37 -0.66 -5.31 -23.27
C ASP A 37 0.39 -5.70 -22.21
N VAL A 38 -0.02 -5.90 -20.96
CA VAL A 38 0.85 -6.32 -19.85
C VAL A 38 0.65 -7.81 -19.60
N GLU A 39 1.75 -8.57 -19.62
CA GLU A 39 1.72 -9.95 -19.15
C GLU A 39 1.66 -9.94 -17.62
N HIS A 40 0.50 -10.33 -17.09
CA HIS A 40 0.23 -10.33 -15.66
C HIS A 40 0.23 -11.75 -15.07
N ARG A 41 1.08 -11.98 -14.07
CA ARG A 41 1.10 -13.18 -13.24
C ARG A 41 0.76 -12.81 -11.80
N MET A 42 0.15 -13.75 -11.08
CA MET A 42 -0.23 -13.54 -9.69
C MET A 42 0.16 -14.74 -8.84
N LEU A 43 0.81 -14.46 -7.71
CA LEU A 43 0.96 -15.36 -6.59
C LEU A 43 0.04 -14.85 -5.48
N VAL A 44 -0.99 -15.63 -5.16
CA VAL A 44 -1.88 -15.40 -4.03
C VAL A 44 -1.26 -16.07 -2.81
N ILE A 45 -1.09 -15.30 -1.74
CA ILE A 45 -0.53 -15.76 -0.47
C ILE A 45 -1.65 -15.70 0.55
N ASP A 46 -2.11 -16.86 1.01
CA ASP A 46 -3.23 -16.95 1.93
C ASP A 46 -2.76 -17.30 3.35
N ASN A 47 -2.84 -16.32 4.24
CA ASN A 47 -2.43 -16.42 5.62
C ASN A 47 -3.35 -17.32 6.47
N SER A 48 -4.52 -17.74 5.95
CA SER A 48 -5.34 -18.74 6.64
C SER A 48 -4.96 -20.18 6.28
N LEU A 49 -4.03 -20.38 5.34
CA LEU A 49 -3.53 -21.69 4.92
C LEU A 49 -2.13 -21.93 5.50
N PRO A 50 -1.78 -23.18 5.85
CA PRO A 50 -0.47 -23.50 6.41
C PRO A 50 0.65 -23.25 5.40
N VAL A 51 1.81 -22.79 5.88
CA VAL A 51 3.04 -22.71 5.09
C VAL A 51 3.35 -24.07 4.47
N GLY A 52 3.66 -24.09 3.16
CA GLY A 52 3.87 -25.32 2.38
C GLY A 52 2.63 -25.80 1.63
N HIS A 53 1.44 -25.22 1.89
CA HIS A 53 0.31 -25.37 0.98
C HIS A 53 0.62 -24.75 -0.38
N GLY A 54 0.26 -25.43 -1.47
CA GLY A 54 0.38 -24.96 -2.84
C GLY A 54 -0.73 -25.51 -3.72
N SER A 55 -1.31 -24.67 -4.58
CA SER A 55 -2.27 -25.07 -5.61
C SER A 55 -2.33 -24.04 -6.74
N ASP A 56 -2.79 -24.47 -7.91
CA ASP A 56 -3.11 -23.55 -9.01
C ASP A 56 -4.57 -23.11 -8.91
N LEU A 57 -4.83 -21.81 -8.88
CA LEU A 57 -6.20 -21.26 -8.88
C LEU A 57 -6.74 -21.07 -10.30
N ASP A 58 -5.86 -20.65 -11.22
CA ASP A 58 -6.16 -20.41 -12.62
C ASP A 58 -4.84 -20.33 -13.42
N ARG A 59 -4.92 -20.25 -14.75
CA ARG A 59 -3.75 -20.09 -15.62
C ARG A 59 -2.94 -18.85 -15.24
N GLY A 60 -1.77 -19.04 -14.63
CA GLY A 60 -0.91 -17.92 -14.19
C GLY A 60 -1.42 -17.23 -12.93
N VAL A 61 -2.26 -17.91 -12.14
CA VAL A 61 -2.58 -17.57 -10.76
C VAL A 61 -2.24 -18.78 -9.89
N GLU A 62 -1.18 -18.66 -9.11
CA GLU A 62 -0.76 -19.66 -8.13
C GLU A 62 -1.27 -19.23 -6.74
N LEU A 63 -1.58 -20.20 -5.88
CA LEU A 63 -1.93 -20.00 -4.48
C LEU A 63 -0.96 -20.75 -3.58
N ILE A 64 -0.43 -20.06 -2.57
CA ILE A 64 0.36 -20.65 -1.50
C ILE A 64 -0.18 -20.26 -0.12
N GLY A 65 0.12 -21.09 0.88
CA GLY A 65 -0.05 -20.70 2.28
C GLY A 65 1.08 -19.79 2.76
N GLY A 66 0.76 -18.79 3.57
CA GLY A 66 1.69 -17.77 4.06
C GLY A 66 1.77 -17.67 5.58
N SER A 67 2.78 -16.95 6.07
CA SER A 67 2.88 -16.61 7.50
C SER A 67 2.02 -15.39 7.84
N ASN A 68 1.21 -15.53 8.91
CA ASN A 68 0.42 -14.43 9.47
C ASN A 68 1.08 -13.75 10.68
N GLU A 69 2.35 -14.04 10.99
CA GLU A 69 3.03 -13.53 12.18
C GLU A 69 3.09 -11.99 12.23
N ASP A 70 3.38 -11.37 11.09
CA ASP A 70 3.41 -9.92 10.89
C ASP A 70 2.49 -9.51 9.71
N TRP A 71 1.33 -10.17 9.64
CA TRP A 71 0.25 -9.91 8.68
C TRP A 71 0.73 -9.96 7.22
N GLU A 72 0.53 -8.91 6.42
CA GLU A 72 0.91 -8.90 5.01
C GLU A 72 2.42 -8.91 4.78
N PHE A 73 3.21 -8.44 5.74
CA PHE A 73 4.66 -8.30 5.56
C PHE A 73 5.36 -9.65 5.65
N SER A 74 5.03 -10.48 6.64
CA SER A 74 5.53 -11.86 6.72
C SER A 74 5.00 -12.73 5.57
N ALA A 75 3.77 -12.47 5.11
CA ALA A 75 3.18 -13.16 3.98
C ALA A 75 3.92 -12.84 2.67
N TRP A 76 4.20 -11.56 2.41
CA TRP A 76 5.03 -11.17 1.26
C TRP A 76 6.43 -11.75 1.34
N ASP A 77 7.05 -11.82 2.51
CA ASP A 77 8.34 -12.50 2.66
C ASP A 77 8.25 -13.99 2.24
N CYS A 78 7.18 -14.70 2.63
CA CYS A 78 6.93 -16.06 2.13
C CYS A 78 6.81 -16.07 0.60
N GLY A 79 6.05 -15.15 0.00
CA GLY A 79 5.88 -15.06 -1.45
C GLY A 79 7.16 -14.72 -2.22
N ILE A 80 7.98 -13.82 -1.68
CA ILE A 80 9.30 -13.46 -2.23
C ILE A 80 10.22 -14.67 -2.19
N ASN A 81 10.27 -15.39 -1.05
CA ASN A 81 11.09 -16.59 -0.90
C ASN A 81 10.63 -17.72 -1.82
N HIS A 82 9.32 -17.93 -1.94
CA HIS A 82 8.73 -18.91 -2.87
C HIS A 82 9.07 -18.62 -4.33
N THR A 83 9.00 -17.34 -4.72
CA THR A 83 9.33 -16.91 -6.08
C THR A 83 10.84 -17.02 -6.36
N GLY A 84 11.66 -16.69 -5.36
CA GLY A 84 13.12 -16.72 -5.42
C GLY A 84 13.69 -15.88 -6.57
N ALA A 85 14.72 -16.40 -7.23
CA ALA A 85 15.40 -15.69 -8.33
C ALA A 85 14.49 -15.38 -9.54
N LYS A 86 13.34 -16.08 -9.69
CA LYS A 86 12.38 -15.80 -10.76
C LYS A 86 11.75 -14.41 -10.64
N LEU A 87 11.82 -13.79 -9.46
CA LEU A 87 11.34 -12.42 -9.22
C LEU A 87 11.96 -11.42 -10.20
N HIS A 88 13.24 -11.62 -10.55
CA HIS A 88 13.98 -10.75 -11.47
C HIS A 88 13.66 -10.99 -12.96
N GLN A 89 12.80 -11.97 -13.27
CA GLN A 89 12.28 -12.16 -14.63
C GLN A 89 11.14 -11.19 -14.95
N TYR A 90 10.61 -10.46 -13.97
CA TYR A 90 9.55 -9.48 -14.18
C TYR A 90 10.13 -8.07 -14.28
N ASP A 91 9.42 -7.17 -14.94
CA ASP A 91 9.81 -5.77 -15.05
C ASP A 91 9.35 -4.99 -13.81
N LEU A 92 8.20 -5.37 -13.24
CA LEU A 92 7.65 -4.82 -12.01
C LEU A 92 7.11 -5.94 -11.11
N VAL A 93 7.19 -5.69 -9.79
CA VAL A 93 6.50 -6.46 -8.75
C VAL A 93 5.43 -5.58 -8.13
N HIS A 94 4.26 -6.15 -7.92
CA HIS A 94 3.11 -5.51 -7.31
C HIS A 94 2.78 -6.18 -5.97
N LEU A 95 3.03 -5.48 -4.87
CA LEU A 95 2.56 -5.87 -3.55
C LEU A 95 1.11 -5.40 -3.37
N ALA A 96 0.21 -6.33 -3.07
CA ALA A 96 -1.21 -6.03 -2.88
C ALA A 96 -1.78 -6.80 -1.69
N THR A 97 -2.82 -6.24 -1.07
CA THR A 97 -3.65 -6.95 -0.09
C THR A 97 -5.06 -7.15 -0.67
N SER A 98 -5.79 -8.13 -0.15
CA SER A 98 -7.19 -8.37 -0.57
C SER A 98 -8.12 -7.18 -0.32
N ALA A 99 -7.70 -6.23 0.52
CA ALA A 99 -8.38 -4.97 0.79
C ALA A 99 -8.02 -3.83 -0.19
N PHE A 100 -7.27 -4.08 -1.28
CA PHE A 100 -6.75 -3.05 -2.20
C PHE A 100 -7.82 -2.05 -2.71
N ALA A 101 -9.06 -2.51 -2.91
CA ALA A 101 -10.16 -1.68 -3.40
C ALA A 101 -11.01 -1.04 -2.29
N ALA A 102 -10.77 -1.35 -1.01
CA ALA A 102 -11.65 -0.97 0.09
C ALA A 102 -11.62 0.53 0.43
N SER A 103 -10.51 1.23 0.16
CA SER A 103 -10.32 2.62 0.57
C SER A 103 -9.99 3.53 -0.62
N ALA A 104 -11.06 4.03 -1.26
CA ALA A 104 -11.08 4.98 -2.38
C ALA A 104 -10.70 4.40 -3.76
N PRO A 105 -11.44 3.43 -4.34
CA PRO A 105 -11.06 2.70 -5.55
C PRO A 105 -10.89 3.56 -6.82
N ASP A 106 -11.32 4.82 -6.81
CA ASP A 106 -11.24 5.69 -7.97
C ASP A 106 -9.79 6.03 -8.39
N HIS A 107 -8.83 6.00 -7.46
CA HIS A 107 -7.43 6.17 -7.83
C HIS A 107 -6.91 4.99 -8.67
N LEU A 108 -7.38 3.76 -8.41
CA LEU A 108 -7.02 2.55 -9.17
C LEU A 108 -7.49 2.63 -10.61
N LYS A 109 -8.56 3.39 -10.91
CA LYS A 109 -9.06 3.58 -12.28
C LYS A 109 -8.16 4.46 -13.13
N SER A 110 -7.22 5.18 -12.52
CA SER A 110 -6.38 6.16 -13.22
C SER A 110 -5.11 5.57 -13.80
N ILE A 111 -4.69 4.38 -13.35
CA ILE A 111 -3.45 3.73 -13.78
C ILE A 111 -3.71 2.86 -15.02
N ASP A 112 -2.74 2.80 -15.93
CA ASP A 112 -2.80 2.05 -17.18
C ASP A 112 -1.41 1.53 -17.58
N GLY A 113 -1.31 0.83 -18.71
CA GLY A 113 -0.05 0.32 -19.23
C GLY A 113 1.01 1.41 -19.49
N GLY A 114 0.58 2.62 -19.89
CA GLY A 114 1.48 3.77 -20.09
C GLY A 114 2.08 4.27 -18.78
N SER A 115 1.29 4.26 -17.71
CA SER A 115 1.72 4.56 -16.35
C SER A 115 2.77 3.57 -15.87
N LEU A 116 2.58 2.26 -16.10
CA LEU A 116 3.56 1.24 -15.71
C LEU A 116 4.86 1.35 -16.50
N ARG A 117 4.79 1.62 -17.81
CA ARG A 117 6.00 1.85 -18.63
C ARG A 117 6.75 3.09 -18.18
N SER A 118 6.03 4.15 -17.82
CA SER A 118 6.63 5.38 -17.29
C SER A 118 7.32 5.13 -15.95
N LEU A 119 6.76 4.26 -15.10
CA LEU A 119 7.37 3.87 -13.83
C LEU A 119 8.75 3.21 -14.02
N LEU A 120 8.98 2.45 -15.10
CA LEU A 120 10.29 1.84 -15.37
C LEU A 120 11.42 2.85 -15.53
N GLY A 121 11.10 4.06 -16.03
CA GLY A 121 12.06 5.16 -16.17
C GLY A 121 12.28 5.96 -14.88
N LEU A 122 11.54 5.65 -13.81
CA LEU A 122 11.58 6.38 -12.55
C LEU A 122 12.30 5.57 -11.46
N GLN A 123 13.16 6.24 -10.69
CA GLN A 123 13.75 5.65 -9.48
C GLN A 123 12.80 5.79 -8.29
N GLY A 124 11.65 5.12 -8.35
CA GLY A 124 10.66 5.21 -7.26
C GLY A 124 9.73 4.02 -7.18
N ALA A 125 9.06 3.91 -6.03
CA ALA A 125 7.99 2.97 -5.79
C ALA A 125 6.64 3.69 -5.92
N LEU A 126 5.73 3.10 -6.70
CA LEU A 126 4.42 3.65 -7.01
C LEU A 126 3.37 3.12 -6.02
N GLY A 127 2.51 3.99 -5.54
CA GLY A 127 1.33 3.59 -4.78
C GLY A 127 0.45 4.77 -4.45
N CYS A 128 -0.48 4.57 -3.51
CA CYS A 128 -1.18 5.69 -2.92
C CYS A 128 -0.37 6.26 -1.77
N ILE A 129 0.05 7.53 -1.90
CA ILE A 129 0.67 8.25 -0.80
C ILE A 129 -0.40 8.73 0.19
N ASP A 130 -0.25 8.33 1.45
CA ASP A 130 -0.92 8.93 2.60
C ASP A 130 0.04 9.83 3.36
N SER A 131 -0.51 10.75 4.15
CA SER A 131 0.29 11.70 4.91
C SER A 131 -0.41 12.20 6.16
N ARG A 132 0.39 12.68 7.11
CA ARG A 132 -0.08 13.43 8.28
C ARG A 132 0.48 14.85 8.25
N ARG A 133 -0.26 15.75 8.91
CA ARG A 133 0.13 17.16 9.07
C ARG A 133 1.39 17.28 9.92
N GLU A 134 1.43 16.56 11.03
CA GLU A 134 2.55 16.57 11.97
C GLU A 134 3.52 15.43 11.66
N ALA A 135 4.82 15.72 11.83
CA ALA A 135 5.85 14.69 11.70
C ALA A 135 5.84 13.75 12.91
N PHE A 136 6.10 12.49 12.65
CA PHE A 136 6.34 11.49 13.68
C PHE A 136 7.73 10.89 13.50
N SER A 137 8.21 10.20 14.53
CA SER A 137 9.46 9.45 14.46
C SER A 137 9.30 8.01 14.89
N ILE A 138 9.94 7.11 14.14
CA ILE A 138 10.03 5.66 14.40
C ILE A 138 11.51 5.28 14.21
N PHE A 139 12.13 4.64 15.19
CA PHE A 139 13.57 4.36 15.26
C PHE A 139 14.46 5.58 14.95
N GLY A 140 14.06 6.77 15.41
CA GLY A 140 14.79 8.02 15.15
C GLY A 140 14.62 8.57 13.73
N ILE A 141 13.94 7.86 12.83
CA ILE A 141 13.64 8.32 11.47
C ILE A 141 12.41 9.22 11.52
N ARG A 142 12.52 10.46 11.03
CA ARG A 142 11.40 11.42 10.99
C ARG A 142 10.64 11.29 9.67
N SER A 143 9.33 11.09 9.74
CA SER A 143 8.47 10.88 8.56
C SER A 143 7.14 11.63 8.67
N GLN A 144 6.51 11.88 7.51
CA GLN A 144 5.20 12.53 7.39
C GLN A 144 4.29 11.90 6.33
N ALA A 145 4.85 11.07 5.44
CA ALA A 145 4.12 10.46 4.34
C ALA A 145 4.62 9.03 4.13
N TRP A 146 3.73 8.18 3.61
CA TRP A 146 4.00 6.77 3.36
C TRP A 146 3.16 6.23 2.20
N LEU A 147 3.59 5.12 1.61
CA LEU A 147 2.80 4.36 0.66
C LEU A 147 1.89 3.38 1.41
N ARG A 148 0.61 3.34 1.04
CA ARG A 148 -0.32 2.34 1.57
C ARG A 148 0.05 0.94 1.08
N SER A 149 0.21 -0.01 2.01
CA SER A 149 0.60 -1.40 1.77
C SER A 149 -0.39 -2.14 0.86
N SER A 150 -1.63 -1.65 0.77
CA SER A 150 -2.69 -2.26 -0.03
C SER A 150 -2.42 -2.32 -1.53
N PHE A 151 -1.55 -1.45 -2.06
CA PHE A 151 -1.21 -1.40 -3.50
C PHE A 151 0.12 -0.66 -3.72
N ILE A 152 1.21 -1.40 -3.93
CA ILE A 152 2.55 -0.85 -4.20
C ILE A 152 3.19 -1.56 -5.39
N LEU A 153 3.62 -0.79 -6.39
CA LEU A 153 4.35 -1.27 -7.57
C LEU A 153 5.79 -0.76 -7.53
N MET A 154 6.75 -1.65 -7.77
CA MET A 154 8.16 -1.30 -7.77
C MET A 154 8.96 -2.25 -8.66
N ASN A 155 10.19 -1.89 -9.02
CA ASN A 155 11.09 -2.79 -9.73
C ASN A 155 11.56 -3.93 -8.79
N PRO A 156 11.75 -5.17 -9.29
CA PRO A 156 12.28 -6.27 -8.47
C PRO A 156 13.56 -5.92 -7.70
N ARG A 157 14.47 -5.13 -8.28
CA ARG A 157 15.71 -4.72 -7.60
C ARG A 157 15.44 -3.83 -6.38
N GLN A 158 14.44 -2.97 -6.47
CA GLN A 158 14.01 -2.14 -5.35
C GLN A 158 13.50 -3.03 -4.22
N LEU A 159 12.63 -4.00 -4.55
CA LEU A 159 12.10 -4.95 -3.58
C LEU A 159 13.22 -5.78 -2.92
N SER A 160 14.11 -6.37 -3.72
CA SER A 160 15.21 -7.19 -3.22
C SER A 160 16.20 -6.41 -2.35
N SER A 161 16.41 -5.11 -2.61
CA SER A 161 17.28 -4.26 -1.80
C SER A 161 16.78 -4.04 -0.37
N LEU A 162 15.49 -4.27 -0.13
CA LEU A 162 14.93 -4.18 1.20
C LEU A 162 15.36 -5.41 2.01
N GLY A 163 15.33 -6.62 1.44
CA GLY A 163 15.39 -7.86 2.21
C GLY A 163 14.01 -8.18 2.78
N SER A 164 13.93 -8.64 4.04
CA SER A 164 12.64 -8.91 4.70
C SER A 164 11.78 -7.64 4.78
N LEU A 165 10.49 -7.74 4.47
CA LEU A 165 9.55 -6.63 4.57
C LEU A 165 9.07 -6.40 6.01
N VAL A 166 9.32 -7.35 6.92
CA VAL A 166 9.13 -7.16 8.36
C VAL A 166 10.28 -6.32 8.91
N SER A 167 9.94 -5.11 9.38
CA SER A 167 10.89 -4.20 10.04
C SER A 167 10.70 -4.18 11.57
N VAL A 168 9.47 -4.44 12.01
CA VAL A 168 9.02 -4.49 13.39
C VAL A 168 8.35 -5.84 13.60
N GLY A 169 9.16 -6.82 14.02
CA GLY A 169 8.67 -8.16 14.38
C GLY A 169 8.19 -8.23 15.82
N ARG A 170 7.67 -9.40 16.21
CA ARG A 170 7.15 -9.69 17.57
C ARG A 170 8.14 -9.37 18.69
N ASP A 171 9.42 -9.66 18.50
CA ASP A 171 10.46 -9.49 19.54
C ASP A 171 10.99 -8.05 19.66
N THR A 172 10.46 -7.13 18.85
CA THR A 172 10.85 -5.72 18.92
C THR A 172 10.33 -5.11 20.23
N PRO A 173 11.19 -4.51 21.07
CA PRO A 173 10.81 -4.01 22.39
C PRO A 173 10.03 -2.68 22.28
N ILE A 174 8.79 -2.77 21.83
CA ILE A 174 7.87 -1.62 21.70
C ILE A 174 6.76 -1.67 22.75
N PHE A 175 6.23 -2.86 23.01
CA PHE A 175 5.05 -3.05 23.84
C PHE A 175 5.40 -3.62 25.22
N THR A 176 4.55 -3.35 26.20
CA THR A 176 4.74 -3.78 27.60
C THR A 176 3.96 -5.05 27.95
N GLY A 177 2.98 -5.45 27.14
CA GLY A 177 1.99 -6.45 27.53
C GLY A 177 0.94 -5.95 28.54
N ASN A 178 0.86 -4.63 28.82
CA ASN A 178 -0.11 -4.04 29.73
C ASN A 178 -1.07 -3.08 28.99
N PRO A 179 -2.40 -3.33 28.99
CA PRO A 179 -3.36 -2.48 28.27
C PRO A 179 -3.45 -1.04 28.82
N ARG A 180 -3.07 -0.80 30.08
CA ARG A 180 -3.05 0.55 30.67
C ARG A 180 -1.85 1.39 30.23
N GLN A 181 -0.79 0.74 29.78
CA GLN A 181 0.45 1.37 29.32
C GLN A 181 1.00 0.53 28.17
N PRO A 182 0.34 0.51 27.00
CA PRO A 182 0.63 -0.48 25.96
C PRO A 182 2.03 -0.33 25.35
N PHE A 183 2.60 0.87 25.37
CA PHE A 183 3.94 1.16 24.89
C PHE A 183 4.94 1.27 26.03
N ARG A 184 6.17 0.81 25.80
CA ARG A 184 7.28 1.00 26.74
C ARG A 184 7.71 2.47 26.78
N ASP A 185 8.24 2.91 27.91
CA ASP A 185 8.73 4.29 28.07
C ASP A 185 9.91 4.62 27.16
N ASP A 186 10.71 3.61 26.82
CA ASP A 186 11.84 3.65 25.90
C ASP A 186 11.49 3.18 24.48
N ALA A 187 10.20 2.97 24.17
CA ALA A 187 9.79 2.51 22.85
C ALA A 187 10.32 3.48 21.77
N PRO A 188 10.92 2.96 20.67
CA PRO A 188 11.56 3.76 19.63
C PRO A 188 10.54 4.44 18.71
N ILE A 189 9.49 5.03 19.28
CA ILE A 189 8.39 5.70 18.60
C ILE A 189 8.13 7.00 19.35
N SER A 190 8.04 8.13 18.64
CA SER A 190 7.75 9.43 19.28
C SER A 190 6.47 9.36 20.11
N ARG A 191 6.46 9.95 21.32
CA ARG A 191 5.30 9.91 22.24
C ARG A 191 4.00 10.39 21.58
N ALA A 192 4.06 11.46 20.79
CA ALA A 192 2.90 11.96 20.04
C ALA A 192 2.33 10.92 19.06
N TYR A 193 3.19 10.09 18.45
CA TYR A 193 2.73 9.04 17.56
C TYR A 193 2.19 7.82 18.30
N GLN A 194 2.77 7.45 19.44
CA GLN A 194 2.20 6.41 20.32
C GLN A 194 0.78 6.78 20.75
N GLN A 195 0.56 8.03 21.19
CA GLN A 195 -0.76 8.55 21.53
C GLN A 195 -1.70 8.51 20.31
N SER A 196 -1.22 8.93 19.14
CA SER A 196 -2.01 8.87 17.90
C SER A 196 -2.41 7.44 17.51
N LEU A 197 -1.54 6.45 17.69
CA LEU A 197 -1.82 5.04 17.41
C LEU A 197 -2.84 4.47 18.39
N LEU A 198 -2.64 4.71 19.69
CA LEU A 198 -3.57 4.32 20.74
C LEU A 198 -4.96 4.86 20.40
N HIS A 199 -5.02 6.16 20.21
CA HIS A 199 -6.22 6.90 19.86
C HIS A 199 -6.93 6.41 18.60
N TRP A 200 -6.19 6.20 17.51
CA TRP A 200 -6.77 5.71 16.25
C TRP A 200 -7.44 4.36 16.48
N LEU A 201 -6.76 3.44 17.15
CA LEU A 201 -7.18 2.06 17.30
C LEU A 201 -8.29 1.88 18.36
N THR A 202 -8.29 2.67 19.44
CA THR A 202 -9.22 2.50 20.57
C THR A 202 -10.31 3.57 20.63
N GLY A 203 -10.12 4.75 20.03
CA GLY A 203 -11.22 5.67 19.70
C GLY A 203 -11.41 6.93 20.54
N ASP A 204 -10.44 7.39 21.33
CA ASP A 204 -10.56 8.61 22.17
C ASP A 204 -10.50 9.95 21.38
N GLY A 205 -11.28 10.07 20.30
CA GLY A 205 -11.46 11.18 19.33
C GLY A 205 -10.75 12.54 19.54
N ALA A 206 -9.86 12.87 18.60
CA ALA A 206 -9.13 14.12 18.45
C ALA A 206 -8.98 14.31 16.94
N GLY A 207 -9.71 15.29 16.45
CA GLY A 207 -9.99 15.50 15.04
C GLY A 207 -8.74 15.68 14.19
N GLU A 208 -8.62 14.84 13.17
CA GLU A 208 -8.27 15.16 11.78
C GLU A 208 -8.20 13.82 11.03
N GLY A 209 -9.28 13.42 10.34
CA GLY A 209 -9.25 12.29 9.39
C GLY A 209 -10.04 11.02 9.78
N VAL A 210 -10.16 10.13 8.79
CA VAL A 210 -11.10 8.99 8.70
C VAL A 210 -11.09 8.10 9.95
N ILE A 211 -12.26 7.90 10.55
CA ILE A 211 -12.49 7.00 11.69
C ILE A 211 -12.24 5.55 11.26
N TRP A 212 -11.42 4.80 12.01
CA TRP A 212 -11.25 3.37 11.76
C TRP A 212 -12.53 2.58 12.05
N HIS A 213 -12.89 1.67 11.14
CA HIS A 213 -14.15 0.91 11.15
C HIS A 213 -14.20 -0.28 12.12
N SER A 214 -13.10 -0.58 12.83
CA SER A 214 -12.99 -1.70 13.79
C SER A 214 -12.31 -1.25 15.09
N ARG A 215 -12.93 -0.29 15.78
CA ARG A 215 -12.51 0.13 17.13
C ARG A 215 -12.84 -0.97 18.13
N PHE A 216 -12.06 -1.02 19.20
CA PHE A 216 -12.27 -1.95 20.31
C PHE A 216 -11.71 -1.33 21.59
N ASP A 217 -12.29 -1.71 22.73
CA ASP A 217 -11.76 -1.34 24.03
C ASP A 217 -10.45 -2.07 24.28
N LEU A 218 -9.44 -1.35 24.77
CA LEU A 218 -8.15 -1.95 25.08
C LEU A 218 -8.20 -2.66 26.43
N THR A 219 -8.35 -3.98 26.38
CA THR A 219 -8.42 -4.89 27.53
C THR A 219 -7.29 -5.90 27.44
N PRO A 220 -7.01 -6.71 28.48
CA PRO A 220 -6.05 -7.80 28.39
C PRO A 220 -6.32 -8.76 27.22
N GLU A 221 -7.60 -8.98 26.88
CA GLU A 221 -8.03 -9.88 25.81
C GLU A 221 -7.79 -9.30 24.41
N THR A 222 -7.98 -7.98 24.24
CA THR A 222 -7.82 -7.31 22.95
C THR A 222 -6.41 -6.75 22.72
N LEU A 223 -5.57 -6.72 23.75
CA LEU A 223 -4.19 -6.23 23.68
C LEU A 223 -3.35 -6.96 22.60
N PRO A 224 -3.35 -8.29 22.48
CA PRO A 224 -2.58 -8.96 21.42
C PRO A 224 -2.99 -8.50 20.01
N PHE A 225 -4.28 -8.20 19.81
CA PHE A 225 -4.79 -7.66 18.55
C PHE A 225 -4.34 -6.21 18.33
N PHE A 226 -4.39 -5.37 19.36
CA PHE A 226 -3.82 -4.02 19.34
C PHE A 226 -2.35 -4.02 18.92
N GLU A 227 -1.52 -4.81 19.61
CA GLU A 227 -0.08 -4.83 19.35
C GLU A 227 0.21 -5.33 17.93
N SER A 228 -0.47 -6.38 17.48
CA SER A 228 -0.28 -6.93 16.13
C SER A 228 -0.65 -5.91 15.05
N LYS A 229 -1.76 -5.19 15.25
CA LYS A 229 -2.20 -4.15 14.32
C LYS A 229 -1.29 -2.92 14.35
N ALA A 230 -0.82 -2.53 15.53
CA ALA A 230 0.18 -1.47 15.66
C ALA A 230 1.49 -1.85 14.95
N ARG A 231 1.97 -3.10 15.08
CA ARG A 231 3.12 -3.61 14.32
C ARG A 231 2.89 -3.53 12.81
N ALA A 232 1.73 -3.96 12.32
CA ALA A 232 1.40 -3.86 10.88
C ALA A 232 1.47 -2.41 10.37
N ILE A 233 0.90 -1.45 11.12
CA ILE A 233 1.00 -0.01 10.78
C ILE A 233 2.45 0.47 10.79
N LEU A 234 3.25 0.07 11.78
CA LEU A 234 4.66 0.43 11.85
C LEU A 234 5.47 -0.17 10.69
N ASN A 235 5.18 -1.41 10.30
CA ASN A 235 5.79 -2.06 9.14
C ASN A 235 5.46 -1.33 7.83
N GLU A 236 4.22 -0.85 7.65
CA GLU A 236 3.83 -0.02 6.49
C GLU A 236 4.68 1.26 6.39
N LEU A 237 4.84 1.94 7.53
CA LEU A 237 5.66 3.15 7.61
C LEU A 237 7.15 2.86 7.39
N MET A 238 7.65 1.78 7.98
CA MET A 238 9.05 1.40 7.86
C MET A 238 9.41 0.90 6.46
N LEU A 239 8.48 0.26 5.75
CA LEU A 239 8.64 -0.08 4.34
C LEU A 239 8.95 1.17 3.51
N THR A 240 8.15 2.23 3.69
CA THR A 240 8.38 3.52 3.02
C THR A 240 9.71 4.14 3.44
N ASN A 241 10.03 4.16 4.74
CA ASN A 241 11.29 4.72 5.23
C ASN A 241 12.51 4.01 4.64
N ARG A 242 12.45 2.69 4.49
CA ARG A 242 13.53 1.89 3.90
C ARG A 242 13.66 2.08 2.40
N LEU A 243 12.54 2.24 1.68
CA LEU A 243 12.57 2.65 0.26
C LEU A 243 13.30 3.98 0.08
N LEU A 244 12.97 4.98 0.91
CA LEU A 244 13.62 6.29 0.89
C LEU A 244 15.10 6.20 1.27
N ALA A 245 15.44 5.41 2.29
CA ALA A 245 16.83 5.19 2.71
C ALA A 245 17.68 4.53 1.59
N ASN A 246 17.06 3.69 0.76
CA ASN A 246 17.68 3.08 -0.42
C ASN A 246 17.67 3.99 -1.66
N GLY A 247 17.27 5.26 -1.51
CA GLY A 247 17.27 6.25 -2.59
C GLY A 247 16.08 6.16 -3.55
N TYR A 248 15.03 5.40 -3.21
CA TYR A 248 13.82 5.30 -4.04
C TYR A 248 12.76 6.29 -3.58
N ALA A 249 12.35 7.17 -4.49
CA ALA A 249 11.31 8.16 -4.20
C ALA A 249 9.92 7.51 -4.14
N LEU A 250 8.99 8.18 -3.45
CA LEU A 250 7.57 7.80 -3.45
C LEU A 250 6.92 8.39 -4.69
N VAL A 251 6.20 7.57 -5.44
CA VAL A 251 5.46 7.99 -6.63
C VAL A 251 3.98 7.83 -6.37
N ASP A 252 3.25 8.94 -6.40
CA ASP A 252 1.81 8.94 -6.29
C ASP A 252 1.16 8.48 -7.58
N MET A 253 0.29 7.48 -7.49
CA MET A 253 -0.36 6.94 -8.68
C MET A 253 -1.25 7.94 -9.43
N THR A 254 -1.88 8.88 -8.73
CA THR A 254 -2.74 9.88 -9.39
C THR A 254 -1.87 10.89 -10.12
N TRP A 255 -0.76 11.30 -9.52
CA TRP A 255 0.23 12.19 -10.15
C TRP A 255 0.84 11.55 -11.40
N LEU A 256 1.34 10.30 -11.30
CA LEU A 256 1.97 9.63 -12.43
C LEU A 256 0.99 9.49 -13.60
N ALA A 257 -0.23 9.03 -13.33
CA ALA A 257 -1.27 8.92 -14.33
C ALA A 257 -1.60 10.26 -15.03
N GLN A 258 -1.58 11.37 -14.28
CA GLN A 258 -1.78 12.71 -14.87
C GLN A 258 -0.58 13.14 -15.72
N LYS A 259 0.65 12.89 -15.25
CA LYS A 259 1.89 13.20 -15.99
C LYS A 259 1.93 12.49 -17.34
N VAL A 260 1.56 11.20 -17.37
CA VAL A 260 1.49 10.40 -18.61
C VAL A 260 0.43 10.95 -19.56
N ARG A 261 -0.78 11.24 -19.07
CA ARG A 261 -1.85 11.81 -19.91
C ARG A 261 -1.51 13.19 -20.48
N ALA A 262 -0.66 13.96 -19.80
CA ALA A 262 -0.21 15.27 -20.29
C ALA A 262 0.84 15.18 -21.42
N GLY A 263 1.35 13.98 -21.74
CA GLY A 263 2.35 13.80 -22.81
C GLY A 263 3.73 14.38 -22.49
N SER A 264 4.06 14.48 -21.19
CA SER A 264 5.31 15.09 -20.73
C SER A 264 6.54 14.31 -21.24
N THR A 265 7.51 14.98 -21.86
CA THR A 265 8.71 14.36 -22.48
C THR A 265 9.74 13.85 -21.46
N GLU A 266 10.62 12.94 -21.86
CA GLU A 266 11.63 12.23 -21.04
C GLU A 266 12.58 13.12 -20.21
N SER A 267 12.72 14.41 -20.55
CA SER A 267 13.50 15.39 -19.77
C SER A 267 12.91 15.73 -18.40
N GLU A 268 11.69 15.28 -18.08
CA GLU A 268 10.98 15.53 -16.82
C GLU A 268 10.92 14.33 -15.86
N ASN A 269 11.88 13.41 -15.89
CA ASN A 269 11.92 12.24 -14.98
C ASN A 269 12.21 12.57 -13.50
N VAL A 270 12.17 13.85 -13.13
CA VAL A 270 12.25 14.31 -11.74
C VAL A 270 10.93 14.01 -11.03
N ILE A 271 10.99 13.23 -9.95
CA ILE A 271 9.86 12.96 -9.06
C ILE A 271 9.80 14.12 -8.04
N PRO A 272 8.75 14.95 -8.04
CA PRO A 272 8.67 16.07 -7.10
C PRO A 272 8.35 15.58 -5.67
N ASP A 273 8.51 16.47 -4.69
CA ASP A 273 8.12 16.17 -3.30
C ASP A 273 6.67 15.67 -3.22
N TRP A 274 6.41 14.71 -2.32
CA TRP A 274 5.11 14.08 -2.19
C TRP A 274 3.98 15.09 -1.98
N ARG A 275 4.23 16.24 -1.32
CA ARG A 275 3.23 17.30 -1.13
C ARG A 275 2.75 17.86 -2.46
N VAL A 276 3.67 18.04 -3.40
CA VAL A 276 3.35 18.49 -4.77
C VAL A 276 2.53 17.42 -5.48
N GLN A 277 2.95 16.15 -5.40
CA GLN A 277 2.25 15.04 -6.04
C GLN A 277 0.80 14.90 -5.58
N ILE A 278 0.56 14.89 -4.25
CA ILE A 278 -0.79 14.71 -3.71
C ILE A 278 -1.66 15.98 -3.79
N SER A 279 -1.07 17.18 -3.95
CA SER A 279 -1.83 18.42 -4.15
C SER A 279 -2.72 18.37 -5.40
N SER A 280 -2.31 17.58 -6.41
CA SER A 280 -3.06 17.35 -7.63
C SER A 280 -4.42 16.68 -7.38
N ARG A 281 -4.51 15.81 -6.36
CA ARG A 281 -5.76 15.12 -5.95
C ARG A 281 -6.80 16.13 -5.46
N ALA A 282 -6.39 17.11 -4.67
CA ALA A 282 -7.27 18.16 -4.15
C ALA A 282 -7.80 19.07 -5.27
N ARG A 283 -6.99 19.34 -6.31
CA ARG A 283 -7.38 20.13 -7.48
C ARG A 283 -8.47 19.40 -8.28
N VAL A 284 -8.33 18.11 -8.55
CA VAL A 284 -9.35 17.31 -9.25
C VAL A 284 -10.67 17.28 -8.48
N ARG A 285 -10.62 17.08 -7.16
CA ARG A 285 -11.82 17.08 -6.30
C ARG A 285 -12.54 18.43 -6.32
N ARG A 286 -11.82 19.56 -6.28
CA ARG A 286 -12.40 20.91 -6.41
C ARG A 286 -13.03 21.15 -7.78
N THR A 287 -12.38 20.73 -8.86
CA THR A 287 -12.91 20.90 -10.23
C THR A 287 -14.18 20.08 -10.46
N LEU A 288 -14.25 18.85 -9.89
CA LEU A 288 -15.47 18.02 -9.96
C LEU A 288 -16.64 18.67 -9.22
N ILE A 289 -16.40 19.18 -8.00
CA ILE A 289 -17.41 19.89 -7.20
C ILE A 289 -17.87 21.16 -7.92
N GLN A 290 -16.96 21.91 -8.55
CA GLN A 290 -17.31 23.09 -9.33
C GLN A 290 -18.12 22.76 -10.59
N LYS A 291 -17.79 21.67 -11.31
CA LYS A 291 -18.56 21.18 -12.46
C LYS A 291 -19.96 20.71 -12.06
N LEU A 292 -20.08 19.96 -10.96
CA LEU A 292 -21.36 19.53 -10.39
C LEU A 292 -22.22 20.73 -9.97
N ARG A 293 -21.65 21.72 -9.28
CA ARG A 293 -22.36 22.96 -8.93
C ARG A 293 -22.84 23.72 -10.15
N ARG A 294 -22.02 23.83 -11.20
CA ARG A 294 -22.40 24.47 -12.48
C ARG A 294 -23.47 23.70 -13.25
N TRP A 295 -23.47 22.37 -13.17
CA TRP A 295 -24.50 21.54 -13.78
C TRP A 295 -25.84 21.70 -13.04
N LEU A 296 -25.82 21.62 -11.71
CA LEU A 296 -27.00 21.84 -10.85
C LEU A 296 -27.57 23.26 -11.01
N SER A 297 -26.73 24.29 -11.13
CA SER A 297 -27.20 25.66 -11.36
C SER A 297 -27.80 25.90 -12.76
N LYS A 298 -27.53 25.01 -13.72
CA LYS A 298 -28.10 25.07 -15.08
C LYS A 298 -29.38 24.25 -15.23
N HIS A 299 -29.63 23.29 -14.33
CA HIS A 299 -30.71 22.30 -14.46
C HIS A 299 -31.72 22.31 -13.29
N MET A 300 -31.55 23.22 -12.32
CA MET A 300 -32.61 23.54 -11.35
C MET A 300 -33.34 24.83 -11.78
N PRO A 301 -34.68 24.84 -11.86
CA PRO A 301 -35.43 26.06 -12.10
C PRO A 301 -35.20 27.01 -10.92
N ARG A 302 -34.96 28.30 -11.24
CA ARG A 302 -35.00 29.35 -10.22
C ARG A 302 -36.44 29.42 -9.70
N GLN A 303 -36.65 29.02 -8.44
CA GLN A 303 -37.81 29.45 -7.67
C GLN A 303 -37.65 30.91 -7.30
#